data_AF-A0A1F9Z3D1-F1
#
_entry.id   AF-A0A1F9Z3D1-F1
#
_cell.length_a   1.000
_cell.length_b   1.000
_cell.length_c   1.000
_cell.angle_alpha   90.00
_cell.angle_beta   90.00
_cell.angle_gamma   90.00
#
_symmetry.space_group_name_H-M   'P 1'
#
loop_
_entity.id
_entity.type
_entity.pdbx_description
1 polymer ?
#
loop_
_entity_poly.entity_id
_entity_poly.type
_entity_poly.pdbx_seq_one_letter_code
_entity_poly.pdbx_strand_id
1 'polypeptide(L)'
;MALESYGPIAIFAILALVFPALTFFLTRLFRPDHPTPLKDLVYECGELPEGEAQIQFHFQYYMFALIFLVFDVAAIFLLLWAFAWGDLSGSSGVAKYSIFLFLAIMFVATQYALKKEEVIHL
;
A
#
# COMPACT_ATOMS: atom_id res chain seq x y z
N MET A 1 3.48 -10.36 -30.91
CA MET A 1 2.50 -9.35 -30.45
C MET A 1 2.62 -9.08 -28.96
N ALA A 2 2.46 -10.07 -28.06
CA ALA A 2 2.64 -9.86 -26.62
C ALA A 2 4.08 -9.47 -26.21
N LEU A 3 5.11 -10.11 -26.79
CA LEU A 3 6.50 -9.76 -26.46
C LEU A 3 6.87 -8.32 -26.89
N GLU A 4 6.33 -7.85 -28.01
CA GLU A 4 6.52 -6.48 -28.49
C GLU A 4 5.84 -5.44 -27.57
N SER A 5 4.68 -5.78 -26.98
CA SER A 5 3.95 -4.88 -26.08
C SER A 5 4.45 -4.90 -24.64
N TYR A 6 4.80 -6.08 -24.11
CA TYR A 6 5.22 -6.26 -22.71
C TYR A 6 6.74 -6.28 -22.53
N GLY A 7 7.52 -6.47 -23.60
CA GLY A 7 8.98 -6.44 -23.58
C GLY A 7 9.56 -5.14 -23.00
N PRO A 8 9.11 -3.96 -23.47
CA PRO A 8 9.55 -2.68 -22.90
C PRO A 8 9.23 -2.54 -21.42
N ILE A 9 8.07 -3.04 -20.96
CA ILE A 9 7.66 -3.01 -19.56
C ILE A 9 8.57 -3.89 -18.71
N ALA A 10 8.88 -5.10 -19.17
CA ALA A 10 9.78 -6.02 -18.47
C ALA A 10 11.20 -5.45 -18.36
N ILE A 11 11.73 -4.88 -19.44
CA ILE A 11 13.05 -4.23 -19.45
C ILE A 11 13.06 -3.05 -18.48
N PHE A 12 12.03 -2.21 -18.51
CA PHE A 12 11.90 -1.08 -17.59
C PHE A 12 11.84 -1.53 -16.13
N ALA A 13 11.05 -2.57 -15.81
CA ALA A 13 10.97 -3.12 -14.46
C ALA A 13 12.32 -3.64 -13.96
N ILE A 14 13.07 -4.35 -14.82
CA ILE A 14 14.43 -4.81 -14.50
C ILE A 14 15.34 -3.62 -14.22
N LEU A 15 15.36 -2.61 -15.09
CA LEU A 15 16.18 -1.41 -14.90
C LEU A 15 15.81 -0.65 -13.62
N ALA A 16 14.51 -0.53 -13.33
CA ALA A 16 14.01 0.14 -12.13
C ALA A 16 14.42 -0.57 -10.83
N LEU A 17 14.64 -1.88 -10.85
CA LEU A 17 15.16 -2.64 -9.71
C LEU A 17 16.69 -2.64 -9.64
N VAL A 18 17.35 -2.77 -10.79
CA VAL A 18 18.82 -2.82 -10.88
C VAL A 18 19.44 -1.48 -10.53
N PHE A 19 18.83 -0.37 -10.95
CA PHE A 19 19.43 0.95 -10.77
C PHE A 19 19.57 1.37 -9.28
N PRO A 20 18.55 1.24 -8.41
CA PRO A 20 18.70 1.48 -6.97
C PRO A 20 19.68 0.52 -6.31
N ALA A 21 19.66 -0.77 -6.69
CA ALA A 21 20.60 -1.74 -6.14
C ALA A 21 22.05 -1.37 -6.52
N LEU A 22 22.30 -1.09 -7.79
CA LEU A 22 23.62 -0.69 -8.29
C LEU A 22 24.12 0.58 -7.59
N THR A 23 23.28 1.62 -7.51
CA THR A 23 23.66 2.88 -6.84
C THR A 23 23.94 2.67 -5.36
N PHE A 24 23.14 1.86 -4.67
CA PHE A 24 23.41 1.46 -3.27
C PHE A 24 24.79 0.79 -3.12
N PHE A 25 25.13 -0.19 -3.97
CA PHE A 25 26.45 -0.85 -3.90
C PHE A 25 27.61 0.07 -4.31
N LEU A 26 27.41 0.93 -5.31
CA LEU A 26 28.42 1.92 -5.71
C LEU A 26 28.68 2.92 -4.60
N THR A 27 27.65 3.36 -3.87
CA THR A 27 27.85 4.29 -2.74
C THR A 27 28.75 3.67 -1.67
N ARG A 28 28.66 2.37 -1.42
CA ARG A 28 29.56 1.67 -0.47
C ARG A 28 31.02 1.67 -0.94
N LEU A 29 31.27 1.64 -2.25
CA LEU A 29 32.63 1.67 -2.79
C LEU A 29 33.29 3.06 -2.68
N PHE A 30 32.52 4.13 -2.86
CA PHE A 30 33.03 5.51 -2.84
C PHE A 30 32.92 6.22 -1.48
N ARG A 31 32.16 5.68 -0.53
CA ARG A 31 31.98 6.29 0.79
C ARG A 31 33.25 6.13 1.65
N PRO A 32 33.70 7.19 2.34
CA PRO A 32 34.70 7.06 3.41
C PRO A 32 34.18 6.12 4.52
N ASP A 33 34.93 5.09 4.84
CA ASP A 33 34.55 4.11 5.87
C ASP A 33 35.28 4.39 7.19
N HIS A 34 34.60 5.08 8.10
CA HIS A 34 35.11 5.43 9.43
C HIS A 34 34.06 5.11 10.52
N PRO A 35 33.80 3.82 10.77
CA PRO A 35 32.91 3.39 11.85
C PRO A 35 33.53 3.76 13.20
N THR A 36 32.71 4.28 14.10
CA THR A 36 33.11 4.63 15.46
C THR A 36 31.98 4.23 16.38
N PRO A 37 32.23 3.70 17.59
CA PRO A 37 31.18 3.23 18.50
C PRO A 37 30.05 4.25 18.70
N LEU A 38 30.38 5.54 18.77
CA LEU A 38 29.40 6.62 18.96
C LEU A 38 28.52 6.90 17.73
N LYS A 39 29.00 6.63 16.50
CA LYS A 39 28.20 6.75 15.26
C LYS A 39 27.24 5.59 15.06
N ASP A 40 27.53 4.44 15.68
CA ASP A 40 26.73 3.22 15.56
C ASP A 40 25.67 3.11 16.68
N LEU A 41 25.69 4.02 17.66
CA LEU A 41 24.67 4.12 18.69
C LEU A 41 23.36 4.71 18.15
N VAL A 42 22.24 4.29 18.73
CA VAL A 42 20.93 4.88 18.47
C VAL A 42 20.95 6.35 18.89
N TYR A 43 20.39 7.21 18.04
CA TYR A 43 20.39 8.65 18.26
C TYR A 43 19.37 9.04 19.35
N GLU A 44 19.86 9.56 20.48
CA GLU A 44 19.07 10.13 21.57
C GLU A 44 19.64 11.51 21.99
N CYS A 45 19.85 12.41 21.01
CA CYS A 45 20.37 13.77 21.24
C CYS A 45 21.71 13.85 22.02
N GLY A 46 22.53 12.80 21.96
CA GLY A 46 23.82 12.72 22.66
C GLY A 46 23.76 12.02 24.01
N GLU A 47 22.58 11.62 24.46
CA GLU A 47 22.40 10.74 25.62
C GLU A 47 22.57 9.26 25.23
N LEU A 48 22.89 8.43 26.22
CA LEU A 48 22.90 6.99 26.02
C LEU A 48 21.46 6.49 25.89
N PRO A 49 21.15 5.65 24.88
CA PRO A 49 19.81 5.15 24.68
C PRO A 49 19.38 4.30 25.87
N GLU A 50 18.20 4.62 26.42
CA GLU A 50 17.59 3.87 27.52
C GLU A 50 16.30 3.20 27.05
N GLY A 51 16.11 1.94 27.45
CA GLY A 51 14.91 1.16 27.12
C GLY A 51 14.96 0.47 25.75
N GLU A 52 13.91 -0.31 25.48
CA GLU A 52 13.74 -0.98 24.18
C GLU A 52 12.97 -0.07 23.21
N ALA A 53 13.47 0.06 21.98
CA ALA A 53 12.79 0.80 20.92
C ALA A 53 11.52 0.11 20.41
N GLN A 54 11.29 -1.16 20.77
CA GLN A 54 10.15 -1.97 20.33
C GLN A 54 9.05 -2.01 21.40
N ILE A 55 8.45 -0.86 21.65
CA ILE A 55 7.25 -0.78 22.49
C ILE A 55 5.98 -1.08 21.66
N GLN A 56 4.91 -1.52 22.34
CA GLN A 56 3.61 -1.65 21.69
C GLN A 56 3.02 -0.26 21.42
N PHE A 57 3.24 0.23 20.20
CA PHE A 57 2.57 1.43 19.72
C PHE A 57 1.07 1.20 19.59
N HIS A 58 0.28 2.23 19.86
CA HIS A 58 -1.17 2.19 19.69
C HIS A 58 -1.51 1.79 18.25
N PHE A 59 -2.25 0.69 18.11
CA PHE A 59 -2.48 -0.02 16.85
C PHE A 59 -3.51 0.66 15.92
N GLN A 60 -3.67 1.97 16.03
CA GLN A 60 -4.70 2.75 15.31
C GLN A 60 -4.59 2.58 13.78
N TYR A 61 -3.38 2.35 13.25
CA TYR A 61 -3.18 2.16 11.81
C TYR A 61 -3.70 0.83 11.25
N TYR A 62 -4.03 -0.15 12.10
CA TYR A 62 -4.47 -1.46 11.64
C TYR A 62 -5.85 -1.44 11.02
N MET A 63 -6.82 -0.75 11.62
CA MET A 63 -8.15 -0.67 11.04
C MET A 63 -8.11 0.05 9.70
N PHE A 64 -7.30 1.10 9.57
CA PHE A 64 -7.08 1.74 8.27
C PHE A 64 -6.51 0.76 7.23
N ALA A 65 -5.56 -0.10 7.61
CA ALA A 65 -5.03 -1.13 6.71
C ALA A 65 -6.08 -2.16 6.31
N LEU A 66 -6.96 -2.59 7.23
CA LEU A 66 -8.07 -3.49 6.93
C LEU A 66 -9.11 -2.85 6.00
N ILE A 67 -9.48 -1.59 6.25
CA ILE A 67 -10.38 -0.84 5.38
C ILE A 67 -9.77 -0.74 3.99
N PHE A 68 -8.50 -0.35 3.89
CA PHE A 68 -7.78 -0.28 2.61
C PHE A 68 -7.80 -1.61 1.86
N LEU A 69 -7.49 -2.73 2.51
CA LEU A 69 -7.53 -4.07 1.91
C LEU A 69 -8.91 -4.41 1.32
N VAL A 70 -9.99 -4.10 2.06
CA VAL A 70 -11.36 -4.35 1.59
C VAL A 70 -11.68 -3.48 0.38
N PHE A 71 -11.29 -2.20 0.40
CA PHE A 71 -11.49 -1.30 -0.74
C PHE A 71 -10.65 -1.67 -1.97
N ASP A 72 -9.46 -2.22 -1.78
CA ASP A 72 -8.61 -2.71 -2.87
C ASP A 72 -9.31 -3.83 -3.65
N VAL A 73 -9.90 -4.80 -2.93
CA VAL A 73 -10.74 -5.84 -3.53
C VAL A 73 -11.99 -5.25 -4.20
N ALA A 74 -12.61 -4.23 -3.59
CA ALA A 74 -13.75 -3.54 -4.18
C ALA A 74 -13.41 -2.85 -5.52
N ALA A 75 -12.20 -2.29 -5.64
CA ALA A 75 -11.72 -1.67 -6.88
C ALA A 75 -11.61 -2.68 -8.03
N ILE A 76 -11.21 -3.93 -7.75
CA ILE A 76 -11.20 -5.01 -8.75
C ILE A 76 -12.62 -5.26 -9.28
N PHE A 77 -13.63 -5.30 -8.42
CA PHE A 77 -15.03 -5.46 -8.86
C PHE A 77 -15.52 -4.30 -9.74
N LEU A 78 -15.14 -3.06 -9.40
CA LEU A 78 -15.45 -1.89 -10.22
C LEU A 78 -14.80 -1.97 -11.60
N LEU A 79 -13.54 -2.40 -11.65
CA LEU A 79 -12.79 -2.55 -12.88
C LEU A 79 -13.37 -3.65 -13.78
N LEU A 80 -13.72 -4.81 -13.21
CA LEU A 80 -14.39 -5.89 -13.95
C LEU A 80 -15.76 -5.45 -14.49
N TRP A 81 -16.55 -4.73 -13.68
CA TRP A 81 -17.82 -4.16 -14.12
C TRP A 81 -17.63 -3.14 -15.25
N ALA A 82 -16.61 -2.28 -15.17
CA ALA A 82 -16.31 -1.30 -16.21
C ALA A 82 -15.93 -1.97 -17.53
N PHE A 83 -15.13 -3.04 -17.48
CA PHE A 83 -14.80 -3.82 -18.68
C PHE A 83 -16.00 -4.54 -19.28
N ALA A 84 -16.93 -5.03 -18.46
CA ALA A 84 -18.12 -5.75 -18.91
C ALA A 84 -19.30 -4.83 -19.34
N TRP A 85 -19.17 -3.50 -19.20
CA TRP A 85 -20.27 -2.55 -19.38
C TRP A 85 -21.00 -2.65 -20.73
N GLY A 86 -20.25 -2.91 -21.82
CA GLY A 86 -20.80 -3.07 -23.16
C GLY A 86 -21.69 -4.31 -23.30
N ASP A 87 -21.24 -5.44 -22.76
CA ASP A 87 -21.95 -6.72 -22.82
C ASP A 87 -23.20 -6.72 -21.92
N LEU A 88 -23.17 -5.96 -20.83
CA LEU A 88 -24.32 -5.82 -19.93
C LEU A 88 -25.48 -5.02 -20.55
N SER A 89 -25.31 -4.41 -21.73
CA SER A 89 -26.37 -3.65 -22.40
C SER A 89 -27.57 -4.50 -22.85
N GLY A 90 -27.39 -5.82 -23.04
CA GLY A 90 -28.48 -6.76 -23.35
C GLY A 90 -29.06 -7.48 -22.13
N SER A 91 -28.52 -7.25 -20.94
CA SER A 91 -28.93 -7.89 -19.69
C SER A 91 -30.03 -7.12 -18.94
N SER A 92 -30.62 -7.72 -17.92
CA SER A 92 -31.55 -7.01 -17.03
C SER A 92 -30.87 -5.80 -16.40
N GLY A 93 -31.56 -4.64 -16.35
CA GLY A 93 -31.00 -3.41 -15.77
C GLY A 93 -30.46 -3.60 -14.34
N VAL A 94 -30.97 -4.59 -13.61
CA VAL A 94 -30.49 -4.98 -12.27
C VAL A 94 -29.00 -5.34 -12.28
N ALA A 95 -28.52 -6.14 -13.24
CA ALA A 95 -27.11 -6.52 -13.32
C ALA A 95 -26.24 -5.29 -13.60
N LYS A 96 -26.68 -4.42 -14.51
CA LYS A 96 -25.97 -3.21 -14.92
C LYS A 96 -25.81 -2.21 -13.78
N TYR A 97 -26.85 -2.02 -12.97
CA TYR A 97 -26.86 -1.05 -11.87
C TYR A 97 -26.54 -1.65 -10.49
N SER A 98 -26.25 -2.96 -10.41
CA SER A 98 -25.90 -3.65 -9.16
C SER A 98 -24.68 -3.05 -8.46
N ILE A 99 -23.73 -2.48 -9.21
CA ILE A 99 -22.53 -1.86 -8.66
C ILE A 99 -22.84 -0.67 -7.74
N PHE A 100 -23.93 0.05 -8.00
CA PHE A 100 -24.34 1.18 -7.15
C PHE A 100 -24.83 0.71 -5.79
N LEU A 101 -25.55 -0.41 -5.75
CA LEU A 101 -25.94 -1.05 -4.50
C LEU A 101 -24.72 -1.56 -3.73
N PHE A 102 -23.77 -2.19 -4.42
CA PHE A 102 -22.51 -2.62 -3.83
C PHE A 102 -21.73 -1.45 -3.20
N LEU A 103 -21.59 -0.33 -3.94
CA LEU A 103 -20.94 0.88 -3.44
C LEU A 103 -21.68 1.50 -2.25
N ALA A 104 -23.02 1.51 -2.27
CA ALA A 104 -23.81 1.99 -1.15
C ALA A 104 -23.57 1.16 0.13
N ILE A 105 -23.53 -0.16 0.00
CA ILE A 105 -23.22 -1.06 1.13
C ILE A 105 -21.81 -0.80 1.65
N MET A 106 -20.82 -0.68 0.76
CA MET A 106 -19.43 -0.39 1.13
C MET A 106 -19.28 0.96 1.84
N PHE A 107 -19.99 1.98 1.36
CA PHE A 107 -20.01 3.29 1.98
C PHE A 107 -20.56 3.21 3.42
N VAL A 108 -21.70 2.55 3.63
CA VAL A 108 -22.30 2.37 4.96
C VAL A 108 -21.35 1.58 5.89
N ALA A 109 -20.76 0.48 5.40
CA ALA A 109 -19.83 -0.33 6.18
C ALA A 109 -18.61 0.48 6.64
N THR A 110 -18.08 1.35 5.77
CA THR A 110 -16.91 2.18 6.07
C THR A 110 -17.25 3.27 7.07
N GLN A 111 -18.39 3.93 6.92
CA GLN A 111 -18.88 4.91 7.91
C GLN A 111 -19.05 4.28 9.28
N TYR A 112 -19.58 3.05 9.35
CA TYR A 112 -19.70 2.30 10.60
C TYR A 112 -18.32 1.98 11.21
N ALA A 113 -17.38 1.49 10.39
CA ALA A 113 -16.03 1.15 10.85
C ALA A 113 -15.30 2.38 11.43
N LEU A 114 -15.32 3.50 10.71
CA LEU A 114 -14.67 4.75 11.14
C LEU A 114 -15.28 5.31 12.44
N LYS A 115 -16.62 5.32 12.56
CA LYS A 115 -17.29 5.77 13.80
C LYS A 115 -16.94 4.90 15.00
N LYS A 116 -16.75 3.60 14.80
CA LYS A 116 -16.39 2.69 15.88
C LYS A 116 -14.99 2.97 16.42
N GLU A 117 -14.08 3.44 15.57
CA GLU A 117 -12.74 3.86 16.01
C GLU A 117 -12.65 5.27 16.57
N GLU A 118 -13.63 6.14 16.33
CA GLU A 118 -13.68 7.43 17.04
C GLU A 118 -13.90 7.25 18.56
N VAL A 119 -14.49 6.13 18.97
CA VAL A 119 -14.68 5.73 20.38
C VAL A 119 -13.42 5.02 20.90
N ILE A 120 -12.28 5.71 20.87
CA ILE A 120 -11.10 5.29 21.62
C ILE A 120 -11.23 5.91 23.01
N HIS A 121 -11.57 5.08 23.99
CA HIS A 121 -11.38 5.43 25.40
C HIS A 121 -9.87 5.55 25.65
N LEU A 122 -9.35 6.78 25.60
CA LEU A 122 -8.08 7.15 26.22
C LEU A 122 -8.20 7.07 27.73
#